data_AF-A0A160IJQ2-F1
#
_entry.id   AF-A0A160IJQ2-F1
#
_cell.length_a   1.000
_cell.length_b   1.000
_cell.length_c   1.000
_cell.angle_alpha   90.00
_cell.angle_beta   90.00
_cell.angle_gamma   90.00
#
_symmetry.space_group_name_H-M   'P 1'
#
loop_
_entity.id
_entity.type
_entity.pdbx_description
1 polymer ?
#
loop_
_entity_poly.entity_id
_entity_poly.type
_entity_poly.pdbx_seq_one_letter_code
_entity_poly.pdbx_strand_id
1 'polypeptide(L)'
;MKKFLAVTAAAVLALSVGCSKEEEKPKEEAKPAAAEKKEDGNAEKITLLNFEGELVNQLRGYHAPFNAYAGGLEKEGEEALPQAELDQLKADAKASGEKAVAEIPSIEVPSDLTKEHQEAVKASLEELKKSYEARVAGLEDEAKATEADELFAAFEEKLNTVHEDLKMIPGKFASEL
;
A
#
# COMPACT_ATOMS: atom_id res chain seq x y z
N MET A 1 64.29 1.54 9.87
CA MET A 1 65.33 2.18 9.04
C MET A 1 64.69 2.85 7.83
N LYS A 2 65.27 3.96 7.36
CA LYS A 2 65.21 4.55 5.99
C LYS A 2 63.86 4.61 5.25
N LYS A 3 63.39 5.85 5.05
CA LYS A 3 62.36 6.30 4.09
C LYS A 3 62.84 6.11 2.64
N PHE A 4 61.94 5.82 1.70
CA PHE A 4 61.84 6.34 0.32
C PHE A 4 60.35 6.18 -0.10
N LEU A 5 59.55 7.14 -0.59
CA LEU A 5 59.61 8.26 -1.56
C LEU A 5 59.36 7.91 -3.05
N ALA A 6 58.71 8.86 -3.74
CA ALA A 6 58.24 8.92 -5.14
C ALA A 6 56.94 8.12 -5.46
N VAL A 7 55.81 8.66 -5.97
CA VAL A 7 55.41 9.83 -6.80
C VAL A 7 55.32 9.56 -8.31
N THR A 8 54.28 10.15 -8.94
CA THR A 8 53.96 10.32 -10.39
C THR A 8 53.42 9.09 -11.17
N ALA A 9 52.52 9.20 -12.17
CA ALA A 9 51.79 10.37 -12.74
C ALA A 9 50.45 10.01 -13.45
N ALA A 10 49.60 11.04 -13.64
CA ALA A 10 48.73 11.32 -14.80
C ALA A 10 47.47 10.46 -15.11
N ALA A 11 46.44 11.16 -15.60
CA ALA A 11 45.13 10.64 -15.99
C ALA A 11 44.99 10.47 -17.51
N VAL A 12 44.05 9.63 -17.94
CA VAL A 12 43.29 9.83 -19.20
C VAL A 12 41.82 9.46 -18.96
N LEU A 13 40.93 10.45 -19.05
CA LEU A 13 39.51 10.22 -19.32
C LEU A 13 39.36 10.05 -20.84
N ALA A 14 38.78 8.93 -21.29
CA ALA A 14 38.43 8.71 -22.69
C ALA A 14 36.94 8.37 -22.80
N LEU A 15 36.14 9.37 -23.18
CA LEU A 15 34.73 9.18 -23.53
C LEU A 15 34.64 8.57 -24.93
N SER A 16 34.17 7.33 -25.04
CA SER A 16 33.88 6.69 -26.33
C SER A 16 32.43 6.91 -26.74
N VAL A 17 32.11 8.14 -27.18
CA VAL A 17 30.96 8.35 -28.08
C VAL A 17 31.37 7.91 -29.48
N GLY A 18 30.82 6.78 -29.94
CA GLY A 18 31.11 6.20 -31.24
C GLY A 18 29.83 5.67 -31.90
N CYS A 19 29.18 6.52 -32.70
CA CYS A 19 28.14 6.06 -33.62
C CYS A 19 28.78 5.26 -34.77
N SER A 20 28.75 3.93 -34.69
CA SER A 20 29.00 3.10 -35.87
C SER A 20 27.76 3.07 -36.75
N LYS A 21 27.87 3.72 -37.90
CA LYS A 21 26.97 3.54 -39.04
C LYS A 21 27.63 2.53 -39.98
N GLU A 22 27.04 1.34 -40.09
CA GLU A 22 27.43 0.31 -41.07
C GLU A 22 26.22 -0.17 -41.86
N GLU A 23 26.48 -0.75 -43.04
CA GLU A 23 25.57 -0.72 -44.20
C GLU A 23 24.50 -1.82 -44.21
N GLU A 24 23.43 -1.58 -44.98
CA GLU A 24 22.33 -2.51 -45.20
C GLU A 24 22.75 -3.83 -45.88
N LYS A 25 22.12 -4.93 -45.48
CA LYS A 25 21.82 -6.07 -46.36
C LYS A 25 20.33 -6.42 -46.31
N PRO A 26 19.74 -6.96 -47.40
CA PRO A 26 18.29 -6.89 -47.59
C PRO A 26 17.51 -7.97 -46.84
N LYS A 27 16.35 -7.55 -46.32
CA LYS A 27 15.15 -8.31 -45.92
C LYS A 27 15.19 -9.85 -46.02
N GLU A 28 14.97 -10.48 -44.89
CA GLU A 28 14.09 -11.66 -44.79
C GLU A 28 12.87 -11.24 -43.95
N GLU A 29 11.65 -11.40 -44.49
CA GLU A 29 10.43 -10.90 -43.84
C GLU A 29 9.96 -11.85 -42.73
N ALA A 30 10.58 -11.74 -41.57
CA ALA A 30 10.01 -12.28 -40.34
C ALA A 30 8.69 -11.53 -40.02
N LYS A 31 7.60 -12.29 -40.11
CA LYS A 31 6.26 -11.93 -39.60
C LYS A 31 6.42 -11.29 -38.20
N PRO A 32 5.68 -10.21 -37.85
CA PRO A 32 5.74 -9.69 -36.49
C PRO A 32 5.23 -10.77 -35.54
N ALA A 33 6.17 -11.42 -34.84
CA ALA A 33 5.86 -12.10 -33.60
C ALA A 33 5.21 -11.04 -32.71
N ALA A 34 4.05 -11.37 -32.13
CA ALA A 34 3.47 -10.52 -31.11
C ALA A 34 4.57 -10.32 -30.05
N ALA A 35 4.92 -9.07 -29.78
CA ALA A 35 5.81 -8.78 -28.68
C ALA A 35 5.06 -9.22 -27.42
N GLU A 36 5.43 -10.38 -26.88
CA GLU A 36 5.10 -10.75 -25.52
C GLU A 36 5.60 -9.58 -24.67
N LYS A 37 4.65 -8.82 -24.11
CA LYS A 37 4.95 -7.91 -23.00
C LYS A 37 5.62 -8.80 -21.96
N LYS A 38 6.93 -8.66 -21.79
CA LYS A 38 7.52 -9.02 -20.51
C LYS A 38 6.80 -8.16 -19.50
N GLU A 39 6.06 -8.79 -18.59
CA GLU A 39 5.65 -8.16 -17.35
C GLU A 39 6.93 -7.65 -16.69
N ASP A 40 7.11 -6.33 -16.72
CA ASP A 40 8.17 -5.71 -15.94
C ASP A 40 7.68 -5.73 -14.50
N GLY A 41 8.04 -6.79 -13.78
CA GLY A 41 7.66 -6.96 -12.38
C GLY A 41 8.11 -5.81 -11.49
N ASN A 42 9.04 -4.93 -11.91
CA ASN A 42 9.31 -3.69 -11.18
C ASN A 42 8.25 -2.62 -11.41
N ALA A 43 7.63 -2.54 -12.58
CA ALA A 43 6.53 -1.60 -12.85
C ALA A 43 5.31 -1.93 -11.97
N GLU A 44 4.91 -3.21 -11.90
CA GLU A 44 3.78 -3.61 -11.04
C GLU A 44 4.07 -3.41 -9.54
N LYS A 45 5.29 -3.65 -9.08
CA LYS A 45 5.70 -3.33 -7.70
C LYS A 45 5.53 -1.84 -7.38
N ILE A 46 5.94 -0.96 -8.29
CA ILE A 46 5.82 0.49 -8.11
C ILE A 46 4.33 0.89 -8.12
N THR A 47 3.55 0.35 -9.05
CA THR A 47 2.09 0.57 -9.11
C THR A 47 1.40 0.16 -7.82
N LEU A 48 1.71 -1.03 -7.29
CA LEU A 48 1.14 -1.53 -6.05
C LEU A 48 1.55 -0.66 -4.86
N LEU A 49 2.83 -0.39 -4.66
CA LEU A 49 3.32 0.43 -3.54
C LEU A 49 2.73 1.86 -3.54
N ASN A 50 2.51 2.45 -4.72
CA ASN A 50 1.83 3.74 -4.83
C ASN A 50 0.37 3.66 -4.36
N PHE A 51 -0.36 2.65 -4.84
CA PHE A 51 -1.74 2.37 -4.42
C PHE A 51 -1.84 2.11 -2.91
N GLU A 52 -0.95 1.29 -2.35
CA GLU A 52 -0.90 1.04 -0.91
C GLU A 52 -0.63 2.31 -0.10
N GLY A 53 0.29 3.17 -0.57
CA GLY A 53 0.58 4.45 0.07
C GLY A 53 -0.61 5.41 0.07
N GLU A 54 -1.37 5.46 -1.03
CA GLU A 54 -2.62 6.22 -1.11
C GLU A 54 -3.71 5.64 -0.19
N LEU A 55 -3.85 4.30 -0.18
CA LEU A 55 -4.80 3.59 0.67
C LEU A 55 -4.50 3.79 2.16
N VAL A 56 -3.25 3.67 2.61
CA VAL A 56 -2.83 3.98 4.00
C VAL A 56 -3.24 5.40 4.38
N ASN A 57 -3.04 6.40 3.50
CA ASN A 57 -3.40 7.78 3.81
C ASN A 57 -4.93 7.98 3.94
N GLN A 58 -5.74 7.27 3.16
CA GLN A 58 -7.20 7.24 3.36
C GLN A 58 -7.57 6.57 4.69
N LEU A 59 -6.99 5.40 4.97
CA LEU A 59 -7.25 4.62 6.17
C LEU A 59 -6.90 5.37 7.46
N ARG A 60 -5.80 6.14 7.48
CA ARG A 60 -5.44 7.06 8.57
C ARG A 60 -6.55 8.07 8.85
N GLY A 61 -7.13 8.63 7.79
CA GLY A 61 -8.27 9.55 7.88
C GLY A 61 -9.50 8.89 8.51
N TYR A 62 -9.78 7.63 8.16
CA TYR A 62 -10.91 6.89 8.74
C TYR A 62 -10.64 6.43 10.19
N HIS A 63 -9.40 6.04 10.54
CA HIS A 63 -9.02 5.56 11.86
C HIS A 63 -8.93 6.67 12.91
N ALA A 64 -8.49 7.88 12.56
CA ALA A 64 -8.23 8.93 13.55
C ALA A 64 -9.41 9.21 14.51
N PRO A 65 -10.69 9.23 14.09
CA PRO A 65 -11.82 9.33 15.01
C PRO A 65 -12.04 8.11 15.93
N PHE A 66 -11.77 6.88 15.46
CA PHE A 66 -11.80 5.68 16.32
C PHE A 66 -10.69 5.73 17.37
N ASN A 67 -9.46 6.10 16.97
CA ASN A 67 -8.33 6.25 17.88
C ASN A 67 -8.58 7.36 18.91
N ALA A 68 -9.24 8.45 18.51
CA ALA A 68 -9.64 9.54 19.41
C ALA A 68 -10.70 9.10 20.44
N TYR A 69 -11.68 8.27 20.04
CA TYR A 69 -12.66 7.69 20.97
C TYR A 69 -12.00 6.69 21.93
N ALA A 70 -11.16 5.78 21.44
CA ALA A 70 -10.42 4.82 22.27
C ALA A 70 -9.52 5.53 23.31
N GLY A 71 -8.69 6.48 22.86
CA GLY A 71 -7.88 7.32 23.76
C GLY A 71 -8.69 8.29 24.63
N GLY A 72 -9.99 8.43 24.38
CA GLY A 72 -10.94 9.09 25.28
C GLY A 72 -11.39 8.17 26.43
N LEU A 73 -11.65 6.89 26.12
CA LEU A 73 -12.02 5.86 27.09
C LEU A 73 -10.87 5.50 28.05
N GLU A 74 -9.62 5.58 27.58
CA GLU A 74 -8.42 5.31 28.39
C GLU A 74 -8.08 6.41 29.41
N LYS A 75 -8.75 7.57 29.37
CA LYS A 75 -8.50 8.68 30.29
C LYS A 75 -9.23 8.50 31.61
N GLU A 76 -8.46 8.46 32.70
CA GLU A 76 -8.97 8.28 34.06
C GLU A 76 -8.62 9.48 34.98
N GLY A 77 -9.26 9.52 36.15
CA GLY A 77 -8.93 10.50 37.20
C GLY A 77 -9.20 11.95 36.80
N GLU A 78 -8.17 12.80 36.88
CA GLU A 78 -8.27 14.23 36.53
C GLU A 78 -8.29 14.49 35.01
N GLU A 79 -7.90 13.50 34.19
CA GLU A 79 -7.93 13.61 32.73
C GLU A 79 -9.21 13.02 32.10
N ALA A 80 -10.05 12.37 32.91
CA ALA A 80 -11.28 11.71 32.47
C ALA A 80 -12.22 12.68 31.74
N LEU A 81 -12.65 12.30 30.53
CA LEU A 81 -13.51 13.14 29.71
C LEU A 81 -14.96 13.12 30.24
N PRO A 82 -15.70 14.25 30.16
CA PRO A 82 -17.13 14.26 30.40
C PRO A 82 -17.86 13.31 29.45
N GLN A 83 -18.92 12.63 29.93
CA GLN A 83 -19.69 11.69 29.10
C GLN A 83 -20.15 12.30 27.76
N ALA A 84 -20.56 13.57 27.75
CA ALA A 84 -20.98 14.26 26.52
C ALA A 84 -19.85 14.44 25.48
N GLU A 85 -18.58 14.46 25.91
CA GLU A 85 -17.42 14.49 25.02
C GLU A 85 -17.11 13.08 24.48
N LEU A 86 -17.22 12.05 25.33
CA LEU A 86 -17.13 10.65 24.89
C LEU A 86 -18.23 10.27 23.89
N ASP A 87 -19.47 10.73 24.12
CA ASP A 87 -20.61 10.52 23.22
C ASP A 87 -20.37 11.19 21.85
N GLN A 88 -19.75 12.37 21.82
CA GLN A 88 -19.37 13.06 20.58
C GLN A 88 -18.25 12.30 19.85
N LEU A 89 -17.19 11.90 20.55
CA LEU A 89 -16.10 11.10 19.97
C LEU A 89 -16.62 9.77 19.39
N LYS A 90 -17.59 9.13 20.06
CA LYS A 90 -18.27 7.93 19.58
C LYS A 90 -19.06 8.19 18.30
N ALA A 91 -19.79 9.31 18.24
CA ALA A 91 -20.54 9.72 17.05
C ALA A 91 -19.61 10.05 15.86
N ASP A 92 -18.47 10.69 16.12
CA ASP A 92 -17.45 10.99 15.10
C ASP A 92 -16.78 9.71 14.58
N ALA A 93 -16.44 8.77 15.47
CA ALA A 93 -15.96 7.43 15.11
C ALA A 93 -16.96 6.69 14.22
N LYS A 94 -18.24 6.68 14.61
CA LYS A 94 -19.32 6.09 13.81
C LYS A 94 -19.42 6.72 12.42
N ALA A 95 -19.50 8.05 12.33
CA ALA A 95 -19.61 8.77 11.06
C ALA A 95 -18.39 8.52 10.15
N SER A 96 -17.19 8.39 10.75
CA SER A 96 -15.96 8.05 10.03
C SER A 96 -16.00 6.63 9.45
N GLY A 97 -16.47 5.65 10.21
CA GLY A 97 -16.65 4.29 9.73
C GLY A 97 -17.75 4.16 8.67
N GLU A 98 -18.90 4.81 8.85
CA GLU A 98 -19.97 4.86 7.84
C GLU A 98 -19.49 5.51 6.53
N LYS A 99 -18.65 6.54 6.62
CA LYS A 99 -17.96 7.14 5.47
C LYS A 99 -17.02 6.14 4.78
N ALA A 100 -16.18 5.43 5.54
CA ALA A 100 -15.27 4.42 4.99
C ALA A 100 -16.04 3.32 4.23
N VAL A 101 -17.15 2.81 4.79
CA VAL A 101 -18.02 1.80 4.16
C VAL A 101 -18.61 2.30 2.83
N ALA A 102 -18.90 3.60 2.70
CA ALA A 102 -19.39 4.21 1.48
C ALA A 102 -18.29 4.49 0.43
N GLU A 103 -17.08 4.86 0.88
CA GLU A 103 -15.98 5.26 -0.01
C GLU A 103 -15.12 4.08 -0.50
N ILE A 104 -14.93 3.03 0.30
CA ILE A 104 -14.11 1.85 -0.08
C ILE A 104 -14.54 1.19 -1.41
N PRO A 105 -15.84 0.96 -1.71
CA PRO A 105 -16.27 0.44 -3.01
C PRO A 105 -15.91 1.31 -4.22
N SER A 106 -15.56 2.57 -4.00
CA SER A 106 -15.19 3.53 -5.04
C SER A 106 -13.67 3.70 -5.20
N ILE A 107 -12.86 2.95 -4.43
CA ILE A 107 -11.40 2.97 -4.55
C ILE A 107 -11.00 2.34 -5.89
N GLU A 108 -10.33 3.14 -6.74
CA GLU A 108 -9.89 2.69 -8.05
C GLU A 108 -8.71 1.71 -7.93
N VAL A 109 -8.94 0.45 -8.34
CA VAL A 109 -7.88 -0.56 -8.40
C VAL A 109 -7.04 -0.33 -9.67
N PRO A 110 -5.70 -0.19 -9.58
CA PRO A 110 -4.88 0.22 -10.71
C PRO A 110 -4.98 -0.70 -11.93
N SER A 111 -5.24 -0.13 -13.10
CA SER A 111 -5.35 -0.86 -14.38
C SER A 111 -4.05 -1.52 -14.84
N ASP A 112 -2.91 -1.06 -14.31
CA ASP A 112 -1.57 -1.43 -14.75
C ASP A 112 -1.02 -2.67 -14.02
N LEU A 113 -1.76 -3.20 -13.03
CA LEU A 113 -1.55 -4.52 -12.44
C LEU A 113 -2.09 -5.63 -13.37
N THR A 114 -1.58 -6.87 -13.26
CA THR A 114 -2.22 -8.03 -13.90
C THR A 114 -3.69 -8.16 -13.51
N LYS A 115 -4.50 -8.85 -14.33
CA LYS A 115 -5.92 -9.09 -13.98
C LYS A 115 -6.08 -9.86 -12.67
N GLU A 116 -5.20 -10.83 -12.42
CA GLU A 116 -5.16 -11.64 -11.21
C GLU A 116 -4.87 -10.77 -9.98
N HIS A 117 -3.85 -9.90 -10.06
CA HIS A 117 -3.54 -8.93 -9.02
C HIS A 117 -4.71 -7.93 -8.80
N GLN A 118 -5.36 -7.45 -9.87
CA GLN A 118 -6.55 -6.60 -9.74
C GLN A 118 -7.73 -7.29 -9.04
N GLU A 119 -7.94 -8.59 -9.31
CA GLU A 119 -8.99 -9.38 -8.66
C GLU A 119 -8.67 -9.63 -7.17
N ALA A 120 -7.40 -9.89 -6.83
CA ALA A 120 -6.94 -10.02 -5.45
C ALA A 120 -7.10 -8.71 -4.66
N VAL A 121 -6.71 -7.56 -5.23
CA VAL A 121 -6.89 -6.23 -4.60
C VAL A 121 -8.38 -5.91 -4.41
N LYS A 122 -9.25 -6.21 -5.38
CA LYS A 122 -10.71 -6.04 -5.20
C LYS A 122 -11.24 -6.91 -4.06
N ALA A 123 -10.79 -8.16 -3.99
CA ALA A 123 -11.20 -9.09 -2.93
C ALA A 123 -10.70 -8.67 -1.54
N SER A 124 -9.53 -8.03 -1.43
CA SER A 124 -9.05 -7.48 -0.15
C SER A 124 -9.84 -6.25 0.28
N LEU A 125 -10.16 -5.33 -0.65
CA LEU A 125 -11.01 -4.15 -0.37
C LEU A 125 -12.41 -4.53 0.13
N GLU A 126 -12.97 -5.66 -0.31
CA GLU A 126 -14.25 -6.17 0.22
C GLU A 126 -14.14 -6.63 1.69
N GLU A 127 -13.03 -7.24 2.12
CA GLU A 127 -12.83 -7.55 3.55
C GLU A 127 -12.58 -6.29 4.38
N LEU A 128 -11.83 -5.32 3.83
CA LEU A 128 -11.59 -4.02 4.44
C LEU A 128 -12.91 -3.26 4.67
N LYS A 129 -13.82 -3.28 3.70
CA LYS A 129 -15.18 -2.73 3.85
C LYS A 129 -15.92 -3.40 5.00
N LYS A 130 -15.96 -4.74 5.04
CA LYS A 130 -16.61 -5.49 6.13
C LYS A 130 -15.98 -5.20 7.49
N SER A 131 -14.66 -5.02 7.54
CA SER A 131 -13.95 -4.60 8.76
C SER A 131 -14.50 -3.27 9.28
N TYR A 132 -14.71 -2.26 8.44
CA TYR A 132 -15.36 -1.02 8.88
C TYR A 132 -16.84 -1.19 9.24
N GLU A 133 -17.61 -2.03 8.54
CA GLU A 133 -18.99 -2.36 8.93
C GLU A 133 -19.05 -3.00 10.33
N ALA A 134 -18.16 -3.95 10.60
CA ALA A 134 -17.99 -4.57 11.90
C ALA A 134 -17.48 -3.58 12.94
N ARG A 135 -16.53 -2.69 12.61
CA ARG A 135 -15.97 -1.71 13.56
C ARG A 135 -16.97 -0.63 13.98
N VAL A 136 -17.87 -0.22 13.08
CA VAL A 136 -19.01 0.64 13.41
C VAL A 136 -19.97 -0.06 14.37
N ALA A 137 -20.29 -1.34 14.14
CA ALA A 137 -21.07 -2.13 15.10
C ALA A 137 -20.30 -2.37 16.42
N GLY A 138 -18.97 -2.45 16.35
CA GLY A 138 -18.03 -2.61 17.45
C GLY A 138 -18.06 -1.50 18.49
N LEU A 139 -18.60 -0.32 18.14
CA LEU A 139 -18.84 0.77 19.08
C LEU A 139 -19.91 0.42 20.14
N GLU A 140 -20.78 -0.56 19.87
CA GLU A 140 -21.84 -1.03 20.78
C GLU A 140 -21.69 -2.52 21.18
N ASP A 141 -20.84 -3.29 20.50
CA ASP A 141 -20.69 -4.75 20.68
C ASP A 141 -19.21 -5.18 20.57
N GLU A 142 -18.59 -5.58 21.69
CA GLU A 142 -17.19 -6.01 21.76
C GLU A 142 -16.87 -7.22 20.85
N ALA A 143 -17.84 -8.10 20.59
CA ALA A 143 -17.66 -9.21 19.65
C ALA A 143 -17.50 -8.69 18.21
N LYS A 144 -18.18 -7.58 17.87
CA LYS A 144 -18.03 -6.91 16.57
C LYS A 144 -16.74 -6.11 16.45
N ALA A 145 -16.19 -5.61 17.55
CA ALA A 145 -14.83 -5.05 17.54
C ALA A 145 -13.79 -6.13 17.22
N THR A 146 -13.89 -7.30 17.84
CA THR A 146 -13.02 -8.46 17.52
C THR A 146 -13.16 -8.90 16.06
N GLU A 147 -14.40 -9.06 15.56
CA GLU A 147 -14.68 -9.41 14.16
C GLU A 147 -14.09 -8.39 13.17
N ALA A 148 -14.08 -7.10 13.53
CA ALA A 148 -13.48 -6.07 12.70
C ALA A 148 -11.97 -6.23 12.52
N ASP A 149 -11.26 -6.64 13.57
CA ASP A 149 -9.81 -6.85 13.54
C ASP A 149 -9.45 -8.13 12.77
N GLU A 150 -10.24 -9.20 12.92
CA GLU A 150 -10.12 -10.42 12.09
C GLU A 150 -10.33 -10.13 10.60
N LEU A 151 -11.34 -9.31 10.25
CA LEU A 151 -11.60 -8.88 8.87
C LEU A 151 -10.52 -7.93 8.34
N PHE A 152 -9.91 -7.10 9.20
CA PHE A 152 -8.78 -6.26 8.81
C PHE A 152 -7.54 -7.10 8.48
N ALA A 153 -7.24 -8.10 9.33
CA ALA A 153 -6.18 -9.06 9.06
C ALA A 153 -6.45 -9.85 7.76
N ALA A 154 -7.70 -10.25 7.49
CA ALA A 154 -8.07 -10.91 6.24
C ALA A 154 -7.90 -10.00 5.00
N PHE A 155 -8.09 -8.68 5.12
CA PHE A 155 -7.71 -7.71 4.09
C PHE A 155 -6.19 -7.73 3.84
N GLU A 156 -5.38 -7.64 4.90
CA GLU A 156 -3.91 -7.68 4.78
C GLU A 156 -3.43 -9.00 4.16
N GLU A 157 -3.95 -10.14 4.60
CA GLU A 157 -3.61 -11.46 4.06
C GLU A 157 -3.93 -11.57 2.56
N LYS A 158 -5.11 -11.13 2.13
CA LYS A 158 -5.51 -11.16 0.71
C LYS A 158 -4.68 -10.22 -0.15
N LEU A 159 -4.32 -9.04 0.34
CA LEU A 159 -3.46 -8.12 -0.40
C LEU A 159 -2.02 -8.66 -0.48
N ASN A 160 -1.55 -9.32 0.58
CA ASN A 160 -0.22 -9.90 0.65
C ASN A 160 0.01 -11.12 -0.27
N THR A 161 -1.02 -11.74 -0.85
CA THR A 161 -0.80 -12.74 -1.92
C THR A 161 -0.15 -12.09 -3.14
N VAL A 162 -0.56 -10.86 -3.49
CA VAL A 162 0.06 -10.06 -4.55
C VAL A 162 1.53 -9.74 -4.22
N HIS A 163 1.84 -9.50 -2.94
CA HIS A 163 3.23 -9.31 -2.50
C HIS A 163 4.04 -10.59 -2.64
N GLU A 164 3.47 -11.74 -2.31
CA GLU A 164 4.14 -13.03 -2.52
C GLU A 164 4.42 -13.26 -4.01
N ASP A 165 3.45 -13.07 -4.90
CA ASP A 165 3.61 -13.29 -6.34
C ASP A 165 4.66 -12.35 -6.95
N LEU A 166 4.62 -11.06 -6.62
CA LEU A 166 5.62 -10.08 -7.01
C LEU A 166 6.99 -10.27 -6.32
N LYS A 167 7.12 -11.14 -5.31
CA LYS A 167 8.33 -11.30 -4.48
C LYS A 167 8.71 -10.00 -3.77
N MET A 168 7.73 -9.38 -3.12
CA MET A 168 7.85 -8.23 -2.22
C MET A 168 7.87 -8.70 -0.76
N ILE A 169 8.23 -7.78 0.15
CA ILE A 169 8.02 -7.99 1.60
C ILE A 169 6.53 -7.75 1.87
N PRO A 170 5.86 -8.58 2.70
CA PRO A 170 4.46 -8.35 3.06
C PRO A 170 4.21 -6.96 3.69
N GLY A 171 3.17 -6.28 3.23
CA GLY A 171 2.65 -5.05 3.80
C GLY A 171 1.98 -5.27 5.15
N LYS A 172 1.95 -4.22 5.98
CA LYS A 172 1.33 -4.18 7.32
C LYS A 172 0.65 -2.84 7.56
N PHE A 173 -0.56 -2.71 7.05
CA PHE A 173 -1.39 -1.53 7.20
C PHE A 173 -1.70 -1.25 8.67
N ALA A 174 -1.98 -2.26 9.49
CA ALA A 174 -2.29 -2.08 10.91
C ALA A 174 -1.14 -1.44 11.72
N SER A 175 0.10 -1.45 11.20
CA SER A 175 1.26 -0.77 11.82
C SER A 175 1.41 0.70 11.42
N GLU A 176 0.58 1.18 10.50
CA GLU A 176 0.66 2.52 9.91
C GLU A 176 -0.52 3.44 10.34
N LEU A 177 -1.44 2.96 11.17
CA LEU A 177 -2.74 3.57 11.51
C LEU A 177 -2.86 3.96 13.00
#